data_AF-A0A1H5W8C8-F1
#
_entry.id   AF-A0A1H5W8C8-F1
#
_cell.length_a   1.000
_cell.length_b   1.000
_cell.length_c   1.000
_cell.angle_alpha   90.00
_cell.angle_beta   90.00
_cell.angle_gamma   90.00
#
_symmetry.space_group_name_H-M   'P 1'
#
loop_
_entity.id
_entity.type
_entity.pdbx_description
1 polymer ?
#
loop_
_entity_poly.entity_id
_entity_poly.type
_entity_poly.pdbx_seq_one_letter_code
_entity_poly.pdbx_strand_id
1 'polypeptide(L)' 'MCGALDVALLNERLSDRQIIAARATGVKTIGELLDAPLESVTHTAEEMGIYAGMTGRDAILKMM' A
#
# COMPACT_ATOMS: atom_id res chain seq x y z
N MET A 1 -3.02 3.47 2.75
CA MET A 1 -4.39 3.87 3.15
C MET A 1 -4.99 2.77 4.04
N CYS A 2 -6.03 3.04 4.81
CA CYS A 2 -6.75 2.02 5.59
C CYS A 2 -7.54 1.04 4.69
N GLY A 3 -8.29 0.12 5.28
CA GLY A 3 -8.97 -0.98 4.59
C GLY A 3 -10.03 -0.59 3.54
N ALA A 4 -10.36 0.70 3.41
CA ALA A 4 -11.25 1.23 2.39
C ALA A 4 -10.64 1.26 0.98
N LEU A 5 -9.31 1.10 0.86
CA LEU A 5 -8.64 1.07 -0.43
C LEU A 5 -8.92 -0.26 -1.16
N ASP A 6 -9.30 -0.18 -2.43
CA ASP A 6 -9.44 -1.35 -3.29
C ASP A 6 -8.22 -1.48 -4.21
N VAL A 7 -7.22 -2.24 -3.75
CA VAL A 7 -5.97 -2.46 -4.50
C VAL A 7 -6.22 -3.31 -5.76
N ALA A 8 -7.16 -4.24 -5.71
CA ALA A 8 -7.50 -5.08 -6.86
C ALA A 8 -8.06 -4.22 -8.00
N LEU A 9 -8.98 -3.29 -7.69
CA LEU A 9 -9.47 -2.33 -8.68
C LEU A 9 -8.34 -1.51 -9.31
N LEU A 10 -7.39 -1.02 -8.50
CA LEU A 10 -6.25 -0.26 -9.01
C LEU A 10 -5.38 -1.08 -9.96
N ASN A 11 -5.12 -2.35 -9.65
CA ASN A 11 -4.31 -3.23 -10.48
C ASN A 11 -5.07 -3.72 -11.74
N GLU A 12 -6.35 -4.05 -11.63
CA GLU A 12 -7.12 -4.67 -12.71
C GLU A 12 -7.70 -3.66 -13.70
N ARG A 13 -8.13 -2.48 -13.21
CA ARG A 13 -8.89 -1.51 -14.03
C ARG A 13 -8.14 -0.22 -14.30
N LEU A 14 -7.14 0.13 -13.48
CA LEU A 14 -6.43 1.41 -13.52
C LEU A 14 -4.90 1.23 -13.53
N SER A 15 -4.40 0.06 -13.93
CA SER A 15 -2.96 -0.23 -13.92
C SER A 15 -2.16 0.66 -14.85
N ASP A 16 -2.77 1.14 -15.94
CA ASP A 16 -2.18 2.11 -16.87
C ASP A 16 -1.77 3.43 -16.19
N ARG A 17 -2.38 3.76 -15.05
CA ARG A 17 -2.06 4.96 -14.27
C ARG A 17 -0.84 4.83 -13.37
N GLN A 18 -0.28 3.63 -13.24
CA GLN A 18 0.93 3.37 -12.46
C GLN A 18 0.81 3.92 -11.01
N ILE A 19 -0.34 3.67 -10.39
CA ILE A 19 -0.62 4.19 -9.05
C ILE A 19 0.23 3.42 -8.04
N ILE A 20 1.04 4.14 -7.28
CA ILE A 20 1.77 3.60 -6.13
C ILE A 20 0.84 3.66 -4.92
N ALA A 21 0.34 2.52 -4.46
CA ALA A 21 -0.54 2.48 -3.30
C ALA A 21 -0.39 1.19 -2.51
N ALA A 22 -0.71 1.29 -1.22
CA ALA A 22 -0.70 0.18 -0.29
C ALA A 22 -1.86 0.28 0.71
N ARG A 23 -2.39 -0.86 1.13
CA ARG A 23 -3.51 -1.00 2.07
C ARG A 23 -3.05 -1.63 3.37
N ALA A 24 -3.50 -1.09 4.50
CA ALA A 24 -3.46 -1.76 5.80
C ALA A 24 -4.87 -1.90 6.36
N THR A 25 -5.16 -2.99 7.07
CA THR A 25 -6.47 -3.28 7.67
C THR A 25 -6.40 -3.24 9.19
N GLY A 26 -7.53 -3.07 9.87
CA GLY A 26 -7.58 -3.04 11.34
C GLY A 26 -7.03 -1.78 12.00
N VAL A 27 -6.69 -0.74 11.22
CA VAL A 27 -6.11 0.52 11.72
C VAL A 27 -7.15 1.64 11.82
N LYS A 28 -6.99 2.51 12.82
CA LYS A 28 -7.85 3.67 13.12
C LYS A 28 -7.06 4.98 13.20
N THR A 29 -5.78 4.90 13.55
CA THR A 29 -4.90 6.07 13.69
C THR A 29 -3.78 6.07 12.66
N ILE A 30 -3.15 7.23 12.44
CA ILE A 30 -1.99 7.32 11.55
C ILE A 30 -0.80 6.51 12.07
N GLY A 31 -0.58 6.46 13.39
CA GLY A 31 0.49 5.64 13.99
C GLY A 31 0.27 4.16 13.70
N GLU A 32 -0.94 3.67 13.94
CA GLU A 32 -1.31 2.29 13.59
C GLU A 32 -1.13 2.02 12.09
N LEU A 33 -1.50 2.96 11.20
CA LEU A 33 -1.28 2.79 9.76
C LEU A 33 0.22 2.71 9.38
N LEU A 34 1.08 3.47 10.04
CA LEU A 34 2.52 3.49 9.78
C LEU A 34 3.22 2.22 10.29
N ASP A 35 2.75 1.69 11.41
CA ASP A 35 3.41 0.57 12.08
C ASP A 35 2.77 -0.79 11.73
N ALA A 36 1.54 -0.81 11.20
CA ALA A 36 0.88 -2.03 10.74
C ALA A 36 1.53 -2.60 9.47
N PRO A 37 1.54 -3.94 9.32
CA PRO A 37 1.95 -4.57 8.06
C PRO A 37 0.96 -4.23 6.95
N LEU A 38 1.48 -3.91 5.77
CA LEU A 38 0.68 -3.78 4.56
C LEU A 38 0.02 -5.11 4.23
N GLU A 39 -1.29 -5.09 4.00
CA GLU A 39 -2.06 -6.27 3.63
C GLU A 39 -2.00 -6.52 2.11
N SER A 40 -2.04 -5.45 1.30
CA SER A 40 -1.91 -5.52 -0.15
C SER A 40 -1.29 -4.24 -0.73
N VAL A 41 -0.68 -4.37 -1.90
CA VAL A 41 0.08 -3.32 -2.60
C VAL A 41 -0.24 -3.36 -4.10
N THR A 42 -0.13 -2.23 -4.79
CA THR A 42 -0.26 -2.19 -6.25
C THR A 42 0.97 -2.77 -6.94
N HIS A 43 0.84 -3.25 -8.17
CA HIS A 43 1.99 -3.79 -8.93
C HIS A 43 3.12 -2.75 -9.07
N THR A 44 2.77 -1.49 -9.32
CA THR A 44 3.74 -0.39 -9.39
C THR A 44 4.51 -0.22 -8.07
N ALA A 45 3.87 -0.42 -6.92
CA ALA A 45 4.54 -0.37 -5.63
C ALA A 45 5.48 -1.57 -5.44
N GLU A 46 5.10 -2.77 -5.89
CA GLU A 46 5.96 -3.96 -5.88
C GLU A 46 7.23 -3.78 -6.73
N GLU A 47 7.11 -3.13 -7.89
CA GLU A 47 8.25 -2.79 -8.76
C GLU A 47 9.24 -1.83 -8.09
N MET A 48 8.76 -0.97 -7.17
CA MET A 48 9.59 -0.12 -6.32
C MET A 48 10.12 -0.84 -5.06
N GLY A 49 9.84 -2.13 -4.94
CA GLY A 49 10.26 -2.97 -3.84
C GLY A 49 9.44 -2.78 -2.56
N ILE A 50 8.19 -2.33 -2.66
CA ILE A 50 7.22 -2.25 -1.56
C ILE A 50 6.33 -3.50 -1.65
N TYR A 51 6.32 -4.32 -0.59
CA TYR A 51 5.63 -5.61 -0.60
C TYR A 51 4.64 -5.74 0.56
N ALA A 52 3.64 -6.61 0.41
CA ALA A 52 2.78 -7.00 1.52
C ALA A 52 3.61 -7.55 2.69
N GLY A 53 3.21 -7.22 3.92
CA GLY A 53 3.95 -7.51 5.15
C GLY A 53 4.95 -6.43 5.57
N MET A 54 5.36 -5.53 4.67
CA MET A 54 6.20 -4.38 5.00
C MET A 54 5.45 -3.38 5.89
N THR A 55 6.15 -2.63 6.75
CA THR A 55 5.50 -1.56 7.52
C THR A 55 5.13 -0.39 6.62
N GLY A 56 4.07 0.36 6.97
CA GLY A 56 3.72 1.59 6.25
C GLY A 56 4.85 2.61 6.24
N ARG A 57 5.66 2.66 7.30
CA ARG A 57 6.83 3.53 7.41
C ARG A 57 7.92 3.20 6.40
N ASP A 58 8.30 1.93 6.29
CA ASP A 58 9.32 1.48 5.34
C ASP A 58 8.84 1.67 3.89
N ALA A 59 7.55 1.47 3.65
CA ALA A 59 6.94 1.70 2.35
C ALA A 59 7.04 3.16 1.91
N ILE A 60 6.78 4.12 2.80
CA ILE A 60 6.90 5.55 2.50
C ILE A 60 8.35 5.93 2.16
N LEU A 61 9.33 5.38 2.88
CA LEU A 61 10.75 5.64 2.61
C LEU A 61 11.19 5.17 1.21
N LYS A 62 10.54 4.14 0.66
CA LYS A 62 10.77 3.67 -0.71
C LYS A 62 10.10 4.53 -1.79
N MET A 63 9.19 5.42 -1.42
CA MET A 63 8.50 6.35 -2.34
C MET A 63 9.23 7.70 -2.49
N MET A 64 10.27 7.94 -1.71
CA MET A 64 11.11 9.16 -1.76
C MET A 64 12.27 8.99 -2.74
#